data_AF-A0AAU0Q170-F1
#
_entry.id   AF-A0AAU0Q170-F1
#
_cell.length_a   1.000
_cell.length_b   1.000
_cell.length_c   1.000
_cell.angle_alpha   90.00
_cell.angle_beta   90.00
_cell.angle_gamma   90.00
#
_symmetry.space_group_name_H-M   'P 1'
#
loop_
_entity.id
_entity.type
_entity.pdbx_description
1 polymer ?
#
loop_
_entity_poly.entity_id
_entity_poly.type
_entity_poly.pdbx_seq_one_letter_code
_entity_poly.pdbx_strand_id
1 'polypeptide(L)'
;MTKDHLERASRGQRHPVWDFIFHYYPVTPGKLSHWSPGHGVYLVDAPAMKYFTAVDSESIPTVALEDAGIIADQLHGHTVTTLDTAALWADRGSTFRYIENLLTQTLSNPTHFDCFGLHEWAMVYRGRPRHPEPLRLGPEATNRVVETHSVRCTHYDAFRFFTPDAVPRNKFHPSRETQPLCEQGVCLHANMDLYKWATKLGPLVPGELWLDTFRLACDIRKLDMEASPYDLTEWGFTAVPIETPEGKAQYVAAQREFSQRASDLRTKLIDIIRTSDLTL
;
A
#
# COMPACT_ATOMS: atom_id res chain seq x y z
N MET A 1 7.91 13.16 6.97
CA MET A 1 7.22 12.71 5.73
C MET A 1 5.89 13.42 5.46
N THR A 2 4.85 13.30 6.31
CA THR A 2 3.55 13.98 6.09
C THR A 2 3.67 15.50 6.17
N LYS A 3 4.37 16.01 7.21
CA LYS A 3 4.72 17.43 7.34
C LYS A 3 5.48 17.94 6.11
N ASP A 4 6.58 17.25 5.74
CA ASP A 4 7.38 17.63 4.57
C ASP A 4 6.58 17.62 3.26
N HIS A 5 5.64 16.67 3.11
CA HIS A 5 4.74 16.63 1.96
C HIS A 5 3.82 17.85 1.93
N LEU A 6 3.21 18.22 3.06
CA LEU A 6 2.38 19.43 3.15
C LEU A 6 3.19 20.71 2.88
N GLU A 7 4.41 20.81 3.42
CA GLU A 7 5.29 21.95 3.17
C GLU A 7 5.67 22.08 1.69
N ARG A 8 6.03 20.98 1.03
CA ARG A 8 6.31 20.98 -0.42
C ARG A 8 5.06 21.32 -1.24
N ALA A 9 3.93 20.70 -0.92
CA ALA A 9 2.66 20.95 -1.60
C ALA A 9 2.23 22.43 -1.50
N SER A 10 2.44 23.07 -0.34
CA SER A 10 2.16 24.50 -0.15
C SER A 10 2.98 25.43 -1.06
N ARG A 11 4.12 24.94 -1.56
CA ARG A 11 5.03 25.64 -2.48
C ARG A 11 4.91 25.15 -3.92
N GLY A 12 3.97 24.25 -4.23
CA GLY A 12 3.87 23.61 -5.54
C GLY A 12 5.07 22.73 -5.90
N GLN A 13 5.84 22.28 -4.90
CA GLN A 13 7.03 21.46 -5.09
C GLN A 13 6.65 19.98 -5.08
N ARG A 14 7.21 19.22 -6.04
CA ARG A 14 7.03 17.77 -6.15
C ARG A 14 8.20 17.03 -5.50
N HIS A 15 7.93 15.82 -5.04
CA HIS A 15 8.94 14.82 -4.68
C HIS A 15 8.64 13.47 -5.37
N PRO A 16 9.54 12.94 -6.21
CA PRO A 16 9.27 11.80 -7.09
C PRO A 16 8.96 10.49 -6.34
N VAL A 17 9.55 10.30 -5.17
CA VAL A 17 9.35 9.10 -4.36
C VAL A 17 8.15 9.22 -3.42
N TRP A 18 8.15 10.19 -2.50
CA TRP A 18 7.18 10.26 -1.40
C TRP A 18 5.80 10.77 -1.78
N ASP A 19 5.67 11.65 -2.78
CA ASP A 19 4.34 12.15 -3.15
C ASP A 19 3.48 11.06 -3.81
N PHE A 20 4.13 10.00 -4.35
CA PHE A 20 3.43 8.82 -4.84
C PHE A 20 2.49 8.22 -3.79
N ILE A 21 2.90 8.15 -2.53
CA ILE A 21 2.09 7.53 -1.46
C ILE A 21 0.75 8.25 -1.29
N PHE A 22 0.68 9.57 -1.52
CA PHE A 22 -0.54 10.37 -1.36
C PHE A 22 -1.35 10.52 -2.65
N HIS A 23 -0.71 10.42 -3.82
CA HIS A 23 -1.39 10.51 -5.11
C HIS A 23 -1.90 9.16 -5.60
N TYR A 24 -1.13 8.09 -5.40
CA TYR A 24 -1.48 6.74 -5.85
C TYR A 24 -2.48 6.09 -4.89
N TYR A 25 -2.25 6.24 -3.58
CA TYR A 25 -3.25 5.92 -2.56
C TYR A 25 -3.91 7.24 -2.17
N PRO A 26 -5.18 7.51 -2.56
CA PRO A 26 -5.84 8.80 -2.34
C PRO A 26 -6.23 8.99 -0.86
N VAL A 27 -5.23 8.96 0.01
CA VAL A 27 -5.32 9.19 1.45
C VAL A 27 -4.57 10.46 1.73
N THR A 28 -5.29 11.49 2.15
CA THR A 28 -4.67 12.77 2.52
C THR A 28 -3.93 12.64 3.85
N PRO A 29 -2.92 13.48 4.14
CA PRO A 29 -2.31 13.54 5.46
C PRO A 29 -3.33 13.77 6.59
N GLY A 30 -4.37 14.58 6.36
CA GLY A 30 -5.46 14.75 7.32
C GLY A 30 -6.28 13.48 7.52
N LYS A 31 -6.43 12.63 6.50
CA LYS A 31 -7.05 11.32 6.68
C LYS A 31 -6.17 10.39 7.53
N LEU A 32 -4.84 10.45 7.38
CA LEU A 32 -3.90 9.68 8.21
C LEU A 32 -3.87 10.10 9.68
N SER A 33 -4.24 11.34 10.01
CA SER A 33 -4.32 11.75 11.42
C SER A 33 -5.48 11.11 12.16
N HIS A 34 -6.47 10.55 11.46
CA HIS A 34 -7.63 9.91 12.04
C HIS A 34 -7.34 8.50 12.54
N TRP A 35 -7.61 8.27 13.82
CA TRP A 35 -7.44 7.01 14.52
C TRP A 35 -8.81 6.39 14.81
N SER A 36 -8.84 5.05 14.72
CA SER A 36 -9.95 4.19 15.08
C SER A 36 -9.45 3.14 16.08
N PRO A 37 -10.23 2.79 17.11
CA PRO A 37 -9.89 1.68 18.01
C PRO A 37 -9.97 0.31 17.30
N GLY A 38 -10.66 0.23 16.16
CA GLY A 38 -10.88 -1.00 15.41
C GLY A 38 -12.12 -1.79 15.85
N HIS A 39 -12.40 -2.87 15.12
CA HIS A 39 -13.48 -3.79 15.46
C HIS A 39 -13.26 -4.46 16.84
N GLY A 40 -14.35 -4.64 17.59
CA GLY A 40 -14.34 -5.36 18.87
C GLY A 40 -13.84 -4.57 20.08
N VAL A 41 -13.52 -3.28 19.92
CA VAL A 41 -13.04 -2.40 20.99
C VAL A 41 -14.11 -1.38 21.38
N TYR A 42 -14.23 -1.16 22.69
CA TYR A 42 -15.21 -0.28 23.33
C TYR A 42 -14.46 0.84 24.05
N LEU A 43 -14.92 2.08 23.89
CA LEU A 43 -14.35 3.24 24.59
C LEU A 43 -15.32 3.71 25.68
N VAL A 44 -14.82 3.85 26.91
CA VAL A 44 -15.62 4.26 28.07
C VAL A 44 -15.42 5.74 28.31
N ASP A 45 -16.54 6.47 28.45
CA ASP A 45 -16.65 7.92 28.62
C ASP A 45 -15.87 8.74 27.59
N ALA A 46 -15.54 8.11 26.45
CA ALA A 46 -14.99 8.80 25.31
C ALA A 46 -16.15 9.44 24.54
N PRO A 47 -16.06 10.76 24.22
CA PRO A 47 -17.07 11.39 23.39
C PRO A 47 -17.17 10.64 22.06
N ALA A 48 -18.40 10.37 21.62
CA ALA A 48 -18.65 9.83 20.29
C ALA A 48 -18.09 10.85 19.27
N MET A 49 -16.95 10.53 18.65
CA MET A 49 -16.21 11.45 17.78
C MET A 49 -15.82 10.72 16.50
N LYS A 50 -15.84 11.45 15.37
CA LYS A 50 -15.76 10.82 14.05
C LYS A 50 -14.44 10.10 13.82
N TYR A 51 -13.33 10.56 14.40
CA TYR A 51 -12.04 9.89 14.41
C TYR A 51 -11.13 10.60 15.44
N PHE A 52 -10.32 9.87 16.20
CA PHE A 52 -9.35 10.53 17.10
C PHE A 52 -8.21 11.10 16.26
N THR A 53 -7.90 12.39 16.34
CA THR A 53 -6.60 12.84 15.84
C THR A 53 -5.51 12.32 16.77
N ALA A 54 -4.50 11.64 16.26
CA ALA A 54 -3.27 11.40 17.04
C ALA A 54 -2.59 12.75 17.29
N VAL A 55 -3.01 13.45 18.34
CA VAL A 55 -2.34 14.62 18.87
C VAL A 55 -1.28 14.14 19.85
N ASP A 56 -0.05 14.62 19.69
CA ASP A 56 0.86 14.75 20.82
C ASP A 56 0.05 15.33 21.99
N SER A 57 0.14 14.67 23.14
CA SER A 57 -0.66 14.93 24.34
C SER A 57 -0.98 16.41 24.54
N GLU A 58 -2.27 16.73 24.75
CA GLU A 58 -2.81 17.85 25.56
C GLU A 58 -3.93 18.71 24.96
N SER A 59 -4.44 18.48 23.74
CA SER A 59 -5.67 19.19 23.34
C SER A 59 -6.51 18.46 22.29
N ILE A 60 -7.79 18.24 22.60
CA ILE A 60 -8.77 17.56 21.74
C ILE A 60 -9.62 18.61 21.01
N PRO A 61 -9.54 18.74 19.67
CA PRO A 61 -10.47 19.55 18.89
C PRO A 61 -11.70 18.73 18.45
N THR A 62 -12.82 19.44 18.27
CA THR A 62 -14.18 18.92 18.01
C THR A 62 -14.46 18.83 16.50
N VAL A 63 -14.85 17.66 15.96
CA VAL A 63 -15.44 17.52 14.60
C VAL A 63 -16.49 16.39 14.54
N ALA A 64 -17.60 16.68 13.85
CA ALA A 64 -18.90 15.99 13.83
C ALA A 64 -18.95 14.62 13.13
N LEU A 65 -19.87 13.77 13.61
CA LEU A 65 -20.19 12.38 13.24
C LEU A 65 -21.34 12.30 12.22
N GLU A 66 -21.10 11.77 11.01
CA GLU A 66 -22.20 11.31 10.14
C GLU A 66 -21.85 10.06 9.28
N ASP A 67 -20.58 9.67 9.09
CA ASP A 67 -20.23 8.63 8.08
C ASP A 67 -19.55 7.34 8.61
N ALA A 68 -19.40 7.15 9.92
CA ALA A 68 -18.50 6.11 10.45
C ALA A 68 -19.18 4.87 11.06
N GLY A 69 -20.51 4.88 11.24
CA GLY A 69 -21.21 3.79 11.93
C GLY A 69 -20.67 3.62 13.34
N ILE A 70 -20.85 4.61 14.22
CA ILE A 70 -20.45 4.55 15.63
C ILE A 70 -21.71 4.53 16.48
N ILE A 71 -21.79 3.64 17.46
CA ILE A 71 -22.90 3.53 18.41
C ILE A 71 -22.41 3.99 19.78
N ALA A 72 -23.22 4.80 20.47
CA ALA A 72 -23.00 5.13 21.87
C ALA A 72 -24.15 4.57 22.70
N ASP A 73 -23.83 3.83 23.76
CA ASP A 73 -24.80 3.25 24.70
C ASP A 73 -24.49 3.67 26.15
N GLN A 74 -25.45 3.52 27.05
CA GLN A 74 -25.27 3.76 28.48
C GLN A 74 -25.14 2.42 29.21
N LEU A 75 -23.95 2.13 29.74
CA LEU A 75 -23.68 0.92 30.51
C LEU A 75 -23.21 1.29 31.92
N HIS A 76 -23.98 0.89 32.93
CA HIS A 76 -23.68 1.14 34.36
C HIS A 76 -23.38 2.63 34.68
N GLY A 77 -24.04 3.56 34.00
CA GLY A 77 -23.85 5.01 34.21
C GLY A 77 -22.69 5.62 33.43
N HIS A 78 -22.02 4.85 32.58
CA HIS A 78 -20.96 5.31 31.68
C HIS A 78 -21.44 5.32 30.23
N THR A 79 -20.90 6.25 29.43
CA THR A 79 -21.12 6.24 27.99
C THR A 79 -20.12 5.28 27.35
N VAL A 80 -20.60 4.29 26.61
CA VAL A 80 -19.75 3.33 25.89
C VAL A 80 -19.90 3.56 24.40
N THR A 81 -18.81 3.93 23.74
CA THR A 81 -18.76 4.19 22.30
C THR A 81 -18.11 3.01 21.57
N THR A 82 -18.75 2.52 20.51
CA THR A 82 -18.33 1.33 19.74
C THR A 82 -18.50 1.52 18.25
N LEU A 83 -17.85 0.67 17.46
CA LEU A 83 -18.07 0.59 16.02
C LEU A 83 -19.32 -0.24 15.71
N ASP A 84 -20.28 0.35 15.00
CA ASP A 84 -21.41 -0.31 14.33
C ASP A 84 -20.91 -1.20 13.19
N THR A 85 -20.36 -2.34 13.59
CA THR A 85 -19.83 -3.33 12.66
C THR A 85 -20.94 -3.86 11.73
N ALA A 86 -22.16 -4.03 12.24
CA ALA A 86 -23.29 -4.53 11.46
C ALA A 86 -23.66 -3.57 10.32
N ALA A 87 -23.77 -2.26 10.61
CA ALA A 87 -24.06 -1.26 9.59
C ALA A 87 -22.94 -1.18 8.53
N LEU A 88 -21.67 -1.27 8.94
CA LEU A 88 -20.55 -1.29 8.00
C LEU A 88 -20.56 -2.50 7.07
N TRP A 89 -20.91 -3.68 7.59
CA TRP A 89 -21.03 -4.89 6.78
C TRP A 89 -22.23 -4.86 5.84
N ALA A 90 -23.35 -4.28 6.28
CA ALA A 90 -24.52 -4.06 5.43
C ALA A 90 -24.19 -3.15 4.24
N ASP A 91 -23.39 -2.10 4.45
CA ASP A 91 -22.98 -1.16 3.40
C ASP A 91 -21.84 -1.71 2.52
N ARG A 92 -20.82 -2.34 3.10
CA ARG A 92 -19.51 -2.57 2.45
C ARG A 92 -19.08 -4.03 2.37
N GLY A 93 -19.92 -4.98 2.78
CA GLY A 93 -19.54 -6.39 2.92
C GLY A 93 -19.04 -7.08 1.63
N SER A 94 -19.50 -6.65 0.45
CA SER A 94 -18.98 -7.17 -0.82
C SER A 94 -17.51 -6.78 -1.06
N THR A 95 -17.14 -5.54 -0.68
CA THR A 95 -15.76 -5.05 -0.74
C THR A 95 -14.89 -5.79 0.27
N PHE A 96 -15.37 -6.02 1.49
CA PHE A 96 -14.60 -6.73 2.52
C PHE A 96 -14.33 -8.19 2.12
N ARG A 97 -15.33 -8.89 1.58
CA ARG A 97 -15.16 -10.25 1.04
C ARG A 97 -14.17 -10.31 -0.12
N TYR A 98 -14.20 -9.33 -1.04
CA TYR A 98 -13.20 -9.26 -2.10
C TYR A 98 -11.77 -9.08 -1.54
N ILE A 99 -11.59 -8.18 -0.56
CA ILE A 99 -10.30 -7.93 0.08
C ILE A 99 -9.81 -9.19 0.81
N GLU A 100 -10.66 -9.84 1.59
CA GLU A 100 -10.32 -11.08 2.31
C GLU A 100 -9.87 -12.19 1.36
N ASN A 101 -10.60 -12.41 0.26
CA ASN A 101 -10.19 -13.37 -0.75
C ASN A 101 -8.85 -12.98 -1.38
N LEU A 102 -8.68 -11.73 -1.82
CA LEU A 102 -7.42 -11.27 -2.43
C LEU A 102 -6.22 -11.47 -1.49
N LEU A 103 -6.35 -11.03 -0.23
CA LEU A 103 -5.28 -11.17 0.76
C LEU A 103 -4.99 -12.64 1.06
N THR A 104 -6.02 -13.48 1.22
CA THR A 104 -5.86 -14.91 1.46
C THR A 104 -5.13 -15.60 0.30
N GLN A 105 -5.52 -15.32 -0.94
CA GLN A 105 -4.87 -15.89 -2.11
C GLN A 105 -3.42 -15.42 -2.23
N THR A 106 -3.13 -14.14 -2.00
CA THR A 106 -1.76 -13.60 -2.03
C THR A 106 -0.81 -14.29 -1.04
N LEU A 107 -1.31 -14.75 0.12
CA LEU A 107 -0.50 -15.57 1.06
C LEU A 107 -0.19 -16.97 0.51
N SER A 108 -1.13 -17.55 -0.24
CA SER A 108 -1.10 -18.96 -0.63
C SER A 108 -0.49 -19.18 -2.02
N ASN A 109 -0.53 -18.17 -2.88
CA ASN A 109 -0.03 -18.26 -4.24
C ASN A 109 1.49 -18.52 -4.30
N PRO A 110 1.98 -19.29 -5.29
CA PRO A 110 3.40 -19.54 -5.46
C PRO A 110 4.24 -18.26 -5.51
N THR A 111 5.32 -18.23 -4.74
CA THR A 111 6.18 -17.05 -4.63
C THR A 111 7.42 -17.18 -5.51
N HIS A 112 7.83 -16.05 -6.10
CA HIS A 112 9.00 -15.96 -6.96
C HIS A 112 9.80 -14.67 -6.66
N PHE A 113 11.11 -14.82 -6.47
CA PHE A 113 12.04 -13.74 -6.12
C PHE A 113 12.81 -13.19 -7.34
N ASP A 114 12.30 -13.42 -8.54
CA ASP A 114 13.00 -13.14 -9.81
C ASP A 114 12.33 -12.04 -10.66
N CYS A 115 11.43 -11.24 -10.05
CA CYS A 115 10.84 -10.06 -10.70
C CYS A 115 11.79 -8.86 -10.72
N PHE A 116 12.58 -8.65 -9.66
CA PHE A 116 13.59 -7.59 -9.51
C PHE A 116 13.12 -6.16 -9.80
N GLY A 117 11.84 -5.86 -9.63
CA GLY A 117 11.31 -4.52 -9.92
C GLY A 117 11.26 -4.16 -11.41
N LEU A 118 11.42 -5.14 -12.30
CA LEU A 118 11.49 -4.92 -13.75
C LEU A 118 10.19 -4.34 -14.35
N HIS A 119 9.11 -4.23 -13.58
CA HIS A 119 7.90 -3.53 -14.03
C HIS A 119 8.18 -2.05 -14.34
N GLU A 120 8.98 -1.33 -13.55
CA GLU A 120 9.30 0.09 -13.83
C GLU A 120 10.13 0.23 -15.13
N TRP A 121 10.95 -0.77 -15.42
CA TRP A 121 11.75 -0.85 -16.66
C TRP A 121 10.87 -1.15 -17.88
N ALA A 122 9.92 -2.08 -17.72
CA ALA A 122 8.93 -2.42 -18.73
C ALA A 122 7.97 -1.25 -19.05
N MET A 123 7.70 -0.37 -18.09
CA MET A 123 6.88 0.83 -18.30
C MET A 123 7.54 1.90 -19.18
N VAL A 124 8.86 1.84 -19.39
CA VAL A 124 9.61 2.78 -20.27
C VAL A 124 10.26 2.11 -21.47
N TYR A 125 10.16 0.78 -21.60
CA TYR A 125 10.77 0.01 -22.68
C TYR A 125 10.31 0.47 -24.06
N ARG A 126 11.26 0.93 -24.89
CA ARG A 126 11.02 1.53 -26.22
C ARG A 126 9.98 2.66 -26.20
N GLY A 127 9.80 3.29 -25.04
CA GLY A 127 8.85 4.36 -24.81
C GLY A 127 9.54 5.66 -24.40
N ARG A 128 8.73 6.57 -23.85
CA ARG A 128 9.23 7.79 -23.21
C ARG A 128 9.26 7.59 -21.69
N PRO A 129 10.21 8.22 -20.97
CA PRO A 129 10.18 8.26 -19.52
C PRO A 129 8.82 8.75 -19.00
N ARG A 130 8.31 8.12 -17.94
CA ARG A 130 7.06 8.50 -17.26
C ARG A 130 7.27 9.55 -16.18
N HIS A 131 8.52 9.73 -15.77
CA HIS A 131 8.94 10.74 -14.81
C HIS A 131 9.93 11.70 -15.48
N PRO A 132 10.01 12.96 -15.02
CA PRO A 132 10.95 13.94 -15.56
C PRO A 132 12.40 13.63 -15.19
N GLU A 133 12.64 12.82 -14.16
CA GLU A 133 13.97 12.37 -13.78
C GLU A 133 14.64 11.60 -14.93
N PRO A 134 15.97 11.77 -15.13
CA PRO A 134 16.67 11.11 -16.22
C PRO A 134 16.78 9.59 -15.97
N LEU A 135 16.94 8.82 -17.04
CA LEU A 135 17.26 7.40 -16.95
C LEU A 135 18.74 7.24 -16.61
N ARG A 136 19.06 6.52 -15.53
CA ARG A 136 20.44 6.38 -15.01
C ARG A 136 21.40 5.67 -15.99
N LEU A 137 20.87 4.82 -16.88
CA LEU A 137 21.65 4.12 -17.90
C LEU A 137 21.48 4.72 -19.31
N GLY A 138 20.61 5.70 -19.46
CA GLY A 138 20.13 6.16 -20.77
C GLY A 138 19.17 5.17 -21.46
N PRO A 139 18.45 5.61 -22.51
CA PRO A 139 17.37 4.84 -23.13
C PRO A 139 17.79 3.47 -23.67
N GLU A 140 18.91 3.39 -24.38
CA GLU A 140 19.36 2.18 -25.06
C GLU A 140 19.77 1.10 -24.06
N ALA A 141 20.47 1.47 -22.99
CA ALA A 141 20.88 0.52 -21.97
C ALA A 141 19.71 0.08 -21.09
N THR A 142 18.77 0.99 -20.78
CA THR A 142 17.50 0.62 -20.12
C THR A 142 16.72 -0.40 -20.94
N ASN A 143 16.65 -0.24 -22.26
CA ASN A 143 16.03 -1.23 -23.13
C ASN A 143 16.77 -2.58 -23.10
N ARG A 144 18.11 -2.58 -23.10
CA ARG A 144 18.90 -3.81 -22.99
C ARG A 144 18.62 -4.58 -21.70
N VAL A 145 18.36 -3.91 -20.58
CA VAL A 145 17.99 -4.59 -19.32
C VAL A 145 16.71 -5.40 -19.51
N VAL A 146 15.66 -4.80 -20.09
CA VAL A 146 14.39 -5.48 -20.38
C VAL A 146 14.56 -6.60 -21.41
N GLU A 147 15.48 -6.46 -22.35
CA GLU A 147 15.73 -7.45 -23.41
C GLU A 147 16.50 -8.68 -22.92
N THR A 148 17.40 -8.50 -21.95
CA THR A 148 18.31 -9.54 -21.43
C THR A 148 17.78 -10.23 -20.17
N HIS A 149 16.71 -9.71 -19.57
CA HIS A 149 16.13 -10.23 -18.34
C HIS A 149 14.72 -10.79 -18.58
N SER A 150 14.31 -11.73 -17.75
CA SER A 150 12.94 -12.25 -17.76
C SER A 150 12.01 -11.30 -17.00
N VAL A 151 11.11 -10.60 -17.71
CA VAL A 151 10.04 -9.81 -17.08
C VAL A 151 8.97 -10.76 -16.56
N ARG A 152 8.65 -10.69 -15.26
CA ARG A 152 7.77 -11.65 -14.56
C ARG A 152 6.84 -10.97 -13.55
N CYS A 153 6.37 -9.77 -13.86
CA CYS A 153 5.45 -9.05 -12.98
C CYS A 153 4.10 -9.78 -12.90
N THR A 154 3.65 -10.09 -11.69
CA THR A 154 2.33 -10.70 -11.44
C THR A 154 1.29 -9.70 -10.93
N HIS A 155 1.69 -8.46 -10.68
CA HIS A 155 0.83 -7.45 -10.10
C HIS A 155 0.13 -6.61 -11.18
N TYR A 156 -1.20 -6.71 -11.24
CA TYR A 156 -2.00 -6.08 -12.29
C TYR A 156 -1.84 -4.55 -12.33
N ASP A 157 -1.84 -3.87 -11.18
CA ASP A 157 -1.81 -2.41 -11.15
C ASP A 157 -0.45 -1.83 -11.63
N ALA A 158 0.62 -2.63 -11.65
CA ALA A 158 1.86 -2.30 -12.34
C ALA A 158 1.80 -2.72 -13.82
N PHE A 159 1.38 -3.96 -14.11
CA PHE A 159 1.35 -4.52 -15.47
C PHE A 159 0.56 -3.67 -16.46
N ARG A 160 -0.58 -3.09 -16.05
CA ARG A 160 -1.43 -2.25 -16.92
C ARG A 160 -0.76 -0.97 -17.43
N PHE A 161 0.42 -0.63 -16.92
CA PHE A 161 1.20 0.52 -17.34
C PHE A 161 2.38 0.18 -18.26
N PHE A 162 2.59 -1.11 -18.57
CA PHE A 162 3.65 -1.54 -19.49
C PHE A 162 3.48 -0.88 -20.86
N THR A 163 4.60 -0.64 -21.55
CA THR A 163 4.52 -0.25 -22.95
C THR A 163 3.96 -1.40 -23.80
N PRO A 164 3.32 -1.13 -24.94
CA PRO A 164 2.84 -2.19 -25.84
C PRO A 164 3.94 -3.20 -26.21
N ASP A 165 5.17 -2.74 -26.37
CA ASP A 165 6.34 -3.59 -26.69
C ASP A 165 6.82 -4.44 -25.51
N ALA A 166 6.54 -4.04 -24.26
CA ALA A 166 6.91 -4.79 -23.06
C ALA A 166 5.86 -5.83 -22.64
N VAL A 167 4.58 -5.61 -22.97
CA VAL A 167 3.48 -6.53 -22.66
C VAL A 167 3.79 -7.98 -23.09
N PRO A 168 4.20 -8.29 -24.34
CA PRO A 168 4.48 -9.66 -24.75
C PRO A 168 5.76 -10.25 -24.13
N ARG A 169 6.60 -9.45 -23.48
CA ARG A 169 7.81 -9.91 -22.78
C ARG A 169 7.53 -10.41 -21.37
N ASN A 170 6.40 -10.00 -20.77
CA ASN A 170 6.05 -10.44 -19.44
C ASN A 170 5.62 -11.90 -19.45
N LYS A 171 6.16 -12.72 -18.55
CA LYS A 171 5.77 -14.12 -18.42
C LYS A 171 4.30 -14.31 -18.04
N PHE A 172 3.73 -13.34 -17.34
CA PHE A 172 2.36 -13.36 -16.85
C PHE A 172 1.54 -12.27 -17.54
N HIS A 173 0.23 -12.47 -17.67
CA HIS A 173 -0.70 -11.48 -18.22
C HIS A 173 -1.82 -11.23 -17.21
N PRO A 174 -1.52 -10.64 -16.04
CA PRO A 174 -2.53 -10.41 -15.02
C PRO A 174 -3.60 -9.44 -15.55
N SER A 175 -4.85 -9.70 -15.21
CA SER A 175 -5.97 -8.79 -15.41
C SER A 175 -6.56 -8.39 -14.05
N ARG A 176 -7.53 -7.47 -14.05
CA ARG A 176 -8.27 -7.15 -12.81
C ARG A 176 -9.00 -8.38 -12.25
N GLU A 177 -9.55 -9.21 -13.13
CA GLU A 177 -10.30 -10.42 -12.76
C GLU A 177 -9.38 -11.50 -12.19
N THR A 178 -8.18 -11.67 -12.76
CA THR A 178 -7.22 -12.69 -12.31
C THR A 178 -6.30 -12.20 -11.19
N GLN A 179 -6.45 -10.96 -10.71
CA GLN A 179 -5.58 -10.38 -9.69
C GLN A 179 -5.41 -11.29 -8.45
N PRO A 180 -6.48 -11.86 -7.86
CA PRO A 180 -6.34 -12.80 -6.73
C PRO A 180 -5.52 -14.05 -7.06
N LEU A 181 -5.53 -14.52 -8.31
CA LEU A 181 -4.81 -15.72 -8.74
C LEU A 181 -3.35 -15.45 -9.08
N CYS A 182 -2.98 -14.19 -9.34
CA CYS A 182 -1.64 -13.80 -9.78
C CYS A 182 -0.79 -13.17 -8.67
N GLU A 183 -1.40 -12.37 -7.78
CA GLU A 183 -0.64 -11.70 -6.73
C GLU A 183 0.00 -12.70 -5.77
N GLN A 184 1.19 -12.36 -5.27
CA GLN A 184 1.99 -13.25 -4.44
C GLN A 184 2.69 -12.46 -3.33
N GLY A 185 2.91 -13.12 -2.19
CA GLY A 185 3.32 -12.48 -0.93
C GLY A 185 4.73 -11.87 -0.89
N VAL A 186 5.55 -12.08 -1.92
CA VAL A 186 6.89 -11.46 -2.05
C VAL A 186 6.89 -10.29 -3.03
N CYS A 187 5.79 -10.04 -3.76
CA CYS A 187 5.69 -8.89 -4.65
C CYS A 187 5.71 -7.59 -3.83
N LEU A 188 6.63 -6.67 -4.15
CA LEU A 188 6.70 -5.36 -3.51
C LEU A 188 5.34 -4.66 -3.55
N HIS A 189 4.69 -4.57 -4.71
CA HIS A 189 3.44 -3.83 -4.86
C HIS A 189 2.25 -4.49 -4.18
N ALA A 190 2.15 -5.82 -4.19
CA ALA A 190 1.10 -6.51 -3.43
C ALA A 190 1.27 -6.31 -1.90
N ASN A 191 2.51 -6.14 -1.43
CA ASN A 191 2.81 -5.83 -0.04
C ASN A 191 2.60 -4.34 0.29
N MET A 192 2.97 -3.44 -0.60
CA MET A 192 2.73 -1.99 -0.51
C MET A 192 1.23 -1.69 -0.47
N ASP A 193 0.45 -2.43 -1.25
CA ASP A 193 -1.01 -2.30 -1.34
C ASP A 193 -1.75 -2.70 -0.06
N LEU A 194 -1.10 -3.32 0.94
CA LEU A 194 -1.74 -3.51 2.25
C LEU A 194 -2.22 -2.18 2.84
N TYR A 195 -1.52 -1.08 2.57
CA TYR A 195 -1.97 0.26 2.95
C TYR A 195 -3.27 0.68 2.26
N LYS A 196 -3.41 0.39 0.95
CA LYS A 196 -4.65 0.60 0.20
C LYS A 196 -5.79 -0.22 0.78
N TRP A 197 -5.54 -1.49 1.09
CA TRP A 197 -6.56 -2.40 1.59
C TRP A 197 -7.00 -2.03 3.01
N ALA A 198 -6.06 -1.72 3.91
CA ALA A 198 -6.36 -1.21 5.25
C ALA A 198 -7.19 0.09 5.18
N THR A 199 -6.82 1.02 4.30
CA THR A 199 -7.60 2.25 4.05
C THR A 199 -9.04 1.94 3.61
N LYS A 200 -9.22 0.93 2.74
CA LYS A 200 -10.54 0.52 2.28
C LYS A 200 -11.33 -0.20 3.37
N LEU A 201 -10.71 -0.97 4.24
CA LEU A 201 -11.38 -1.56 5.41
C LEU A 201 -11.84 -0.50 6.41
N GLY A 202 -11.18 0.66 6.43
CA GLY A 202 -11.62 1.83 7.17
C GLY A 202 -11.60 1.57 8.68
N PRO A 203 -12.67 1.93 9.42
CA PRO A 203 -12.64 1.90 10.88
C PRO A 203 -12.60 0.49 11.48
N LEU A 204 -12.80 -0.58 10.69
CA LEU A 204 -12.56 -1.96 11.14
C LEU A 204 -11.10 -2.16 11.59
N VAL A 205 -10.16 -1.45 10.94
CA VAL A 205 -8.73 -1.60 11.19
C VAL A 205 -8.30 -0.64 12.31
N PRO A 206 -7.64 -1.14 13.37
CA PRO A 206 -7.03 -0.29 14.39
C PRO A 206 -6.03 0.70 13.77
N GLY A 207 -5.99 1.93 14.30
CA GLY A 207 -5.14 3.00 13.75
C GLY A 207 -3.66 2.63 13.70
N GLU A 208 -3.15 1.90 14.69
CA GLU A 208 -1.78 1.41 14.76
C GLU A 208 -1.47 0.45 13.61
N LEU A 209 -2.39 -0.50 13.35
CA LEU A 209 -2.23 -1.46 12.26
C LEU A 209 -2.26 -0.74 10.91
N TRP A 210 -3.14 0.24 10.73
CA TRP A 210 -3.17 1.05 9.52
C TRP A 210 -1.85 1.82 9.34
N LEU A 211 -1.32 2.43 10.40
CA LEU A 211 -0.04 3.12 10.38
C LEU A 211 1.14 2.19 10.06
N ASP A 212 1.11 0.94 10.51
CA ASP A 212 2.13 -0.05 10.17
C ASP A 212 2.09 -0.44 8.68
N THR A 213 0.90 -0.57 8.09
CA THR A 213 0.79 -0.78 6.63
C THR A 213 1.32 0.41 5.85
N PHE A 214 1.10 1.64 6.33
CA PHE A 214 1.63 2.86 5.73
C PHE A 214 3.17 2.91 5.80
N ARG A 215 3.76 2.61 6.96
CA ARG A 215 5.22 2.54 7.13
C ARG A 215 5.83 1.53 6.19
N LEU A 216 5.26 0.32 6.10
CA LEU A 216 5.71 -0.71 5.16
C LEU A 216 5.59 -0.23 3.70
N ALA A 217 4.49 0.43 3.34
CA ALA A 217 4.33 0.97 1.99
C ALA A 217 5.42 2.00 1.64
N CYS A 218 5.85 2.83 2.60
CA CYS A 218 6.93 3.79 2.40
C CYS A 218 8.28 3.11 2.21
N ASP A 219 8.62 2.13 3.05
CA ASP A 219 9.88 1.38 2.93
C ASP A 219 9.95 0.64 1.58
N ILE A 220 8.84 0.04 1.16
CA ILE A 220 8.75 -0.63 -0.14
C ILE A 220 8.88 0.37 -1.29
N ARG A 221 8.18 1.52 -1.21
CA ARG A 221 8.24 2.55 -2.24
C ARG A 221 9.65 3.09 -2.44
N LYS A 222 10.43 3.19 -1.35
CA LYS A 222 11.85 3.53 -1.43
C LYS A 222 12.60 2.51 -2.30
N LEU A 223 12.53 1.22 -1.97
CA LEU A 223 13.22 0.19 -2.75
C LEU A 223 12.74 0.12 -4.20
N ASP A 224 11.42 0.25 -4.44
CA ASP A 224 10.81 0.27 -5.78
C ASP A 224 11.44 1.36 -6.65
N MET A 225 11.67 2.54 -6.08
CA MET A 225 12.31 3.65 -6.78
C MET A 225 13.83 3.52 -6.87
N GLU A 226 14.50 3.01 -5.85
CA GLU A 226 15.94 2.75 -5.87
C GLU A 226 16.31 1.68 -6.91
N ALA A 227 15.44 0.69 -7.15
CA ALA A 227 15.61 -0.36 -8.16
C ALA A 227 15.12 0.03 -9.57
N SER A 228 14.53 1.23 -9.71
CA SER A 228 13.95 1.70 -10.96
C SER A 228 15.02 2.10 -11.99
N PRO A 229 14.64 2.40 -13.25
CA PRO A 229 15.60 2.89 -14.26
C PRO A 229 15.95 4.37 -14.09
N TYR A 230 15.33 5.08 -13.14
CA TYR A 230 15.51 6.52 -12.95
C TYR A 230 16.72 6.83 -12.05
N ASP A 231 17.41 7.93 -12.36
CA ASP A 231 18.42 8.51 -11.47
C ASP A 231 17.74 9.44 -10.46
N LEU A 232 17.92 9.13 -9.18
CA LEU A 232 17.33 9.85 -8.05
C LEU A 232 18.38 10.39 -7.09
N THR A 233 19.63 10.52 -7.54
CA THR A 233 20.75 11.02 -6.73
C THR A 233 20.50 12.44 -6.21
N GLU A 234 19.95 13.34 -7.04
CA GLU A 234 19.55 14.70 -6.63
C GLU A 234 18.45 14.72 -5.55
N TRP A 235 17.73 13.60 -5.38
CA TRP A 235 16.69 13.42 -4.38
C TRP A 235 17.17 12.66 -3.14
N GLY A 236 18.46 12.33 -3.06
CA GLY A 236 19.09 11.65 -1.92
C GLY A 236 18.91 10.13 -1.91
N PHE A 237 18.59 9.52 -3.04
CA PHE A 237 18.47 8.06 -3.16
C PHE A 237 19.65 7.45 -3.91
N THR A 238 20.09 6.28 -3.45
CA THR A 238 21.15 5.50 -4.09
C THR A 238 20.51 4.34 -4.84
N ALA A 239 20.88 4.17 -6.11
CA ALA A 239 20.33 3.10 -6.93
C ALA A 239 20.69 1.71 -6.37
N VAL A 240 19.73 0.79 -6.44
CA VAL A 240 19.94 -0.66 -6.34
C VAL A 240 20.04 -1.19 -7.78
N PRO A 241 21.24 -1.47 -8.30
CA PRO A 241 21.43 -1.77 -9.72
C PRO A 241 21.01 -3.21 -10.06
N ILE A 242 19.71 -3.43 -10.26
CA ILE A 242 19.14 -4.75 -10.56
C ILE A 242 19.59 -5.39 -11.90
N GLU A 243 20.34 -4.66 -12.71
CA GLU A 243 21.03 -5.17 -13.91
C GLU A 243 22.29 -5.97 -13.56
N THR A 244 22.80 -5.86 -12.32
CA THR A 244 23.95 -6.62 -11.83
C THR A 244 23.53 -7.75 -10.88
N PRO A 245 24.33 -8.81 -10.75
CA PRO A 245 24.10 -9.86 -9.75
C PRO A 245 24.04 -9.32 -8.31
N GLU A 246 24.91 -8.36 -7.98
CA GLU A 246 25.01 -7.77 -6.63
C GLU A 246 23.76 -6.96 -6.28
N GLY A 247 23.27 -6.14 -7.21
CA GLY A 247 22.04 -5.37 -7.01
C GLY A 247 20.81 -6.27 -6.90
N LYS A 248 20.75 -7.36 -7.67
CA LYS A 248 19.71 -8.39 -7.51
C LYS A 248 19.75 -9.06 -6.13
N ALA A 249 20.95 -9.37 -5.62
CA ALA A 249 21.11 -9.96 -4.30
C ALA A 249 20.62 -8.99 -3.20
N GLN A 250 20.98 -7.70 -3.30
CA GLN A 250 20.50 -6.65 -2.40
C GLN A 250 18.97 -6.52 -2.46
N TYR A 251 18.40 -6.48 -3.67
CA TYR A 251 16.95 -6.40 -3.87
C TYR A 251 16.23 -7.58 -3.23
N VAL A 252 16.71 -8.81 -3.44
CA VAL A 252 16.10 -10.03 -2.89
C VAL A 252 16.20 -10.07 -1.37
N ALA A 253 17.31 -9.62 -0.78
CA ALA A 253 17.46 -9.53 0.66
C ALA A 253 16.39 -8.62 1.28
N ALA A 254 16.20 -7.42 0.73
CA ALA A 254 15.16 -6.50 1.18
C ALA A 254 13.75 -7.04 0.89
N GLN A 255 13.52 -7.66 -0.27
CA GLN A 255 12.24 -8.28 -0.63
C GLN A 255 11.80 -9.36 0.37
N ARG A 256 12.75 -10.14 0.92
CA ARG A 256 12.48 -11.15 1.97
C ARG A 256 12.05 -10.51 3.28
N GLU A 257 12.70 -9.44 3.70
CA GLU A 257 12.33 -8.69 4.91
C GLU A 257 10.92 -8.10 4.77
N PHE A 258 10.62 -7.45 3.64
CA PHE A 258 9.29 -6.90 3.38
C PHE A 258 8.21 -7.97 3.30
N SER A 259 8.52 -9.12 2.68
CA SER A 259 7.61 -10.28 2.63
C SER A 259 7.23 -10.75 4.03
N GLN A 260 8.18 -10.81 4.97
CA GLN A 260 7.90 -11.27 6.33
C GLN A 260 6.98 -10.28 7.05
N ARG A 261 7.33 -8.99 7.04
CA ARG A 261 6.49 -7.92 7.63
C ARG A 261 5.10 -7.89 7.02
N ALA A 262 5.00 -8.02 5.70
CA ALA A 262 3.74 -8.02 4.99
C ALA A 262 2.87 -9.23 5.35
N SER A 263 3.47 -10.41 5.55
CA SER A 263 2.74 -11.62 5.96
C SER A 263 2.00 -11.41 7.27
N ASP A 264 2.67 -10.83 8.27
CA ASP A 264 2.09 -10.58 9.58
C ASP A 264 0.94 -9.56 9.50
N LEU A 265 1.15 -8.44 8.79
CA LEU A 265 0.12 -7.42 8.60
C LEU A 265 -1.08 -7.95 7.83
N ARG A 266 -0.84 -8.74 6.78
CA ARG A 266 -1.88 -9.35 5.95
C ARG A 266 -2.74 -10.32 6.75
N THR A 267 -2.13 -11.15 7.59
CA THR A 267 -2.84 -12.09 8.46
C THR A 267 -3.76 -11.33 9.42
N LYS A 268 -3.27 -10.28 10.09
CA LYS A 268 -4.09 -9.43 10.96
C LYS A 268 -5.27 -8.79 10.23
N LEU A 269 -5.08 -8.31 9.00
CA LEU A 269 -6.18 -7.75 8.20
C LEU A 269 -7.22 -8.80 7.83
N ILE A 270 -6.80 -10.02 7.46
CA ILE A 270 -7.71 -11.14 7.19
C ILE A 270 -8.51 -11.50 8.44
N ASP A 271 -7.85 -11.60 9.59
CA ASP A 271 -8.50 -11.94 10.87
C ASP A 271 -9.53 -10.90 11.27
N ILE A 272 -9.22 -9.60 11.11
CA ILE A 272 -10.19 -8.51 11.35
C ILE A 272 -11.42 -8.64 10.45
N ILE A 273 -11.24 -8.95 9.16
CA ILE A 273 -12.39 -9.13 8.27
C ILE A 273 -13.21 -10.33 8.74
N ARG A 274 -12.59 -11.48 9.00
CA ARG A 274 -13.31 -12.71 9.39
C ARG A 274 -14.05 -12.58 10.72
N THR A 275 -13.42 -11.98 11.72
CA THR A 275 -14.01 -11.82 13.05
C THR A 275 -15.09 -10.74 13.10
N SER A 276 -15.06 -9.78 12.18
CA SER A 276 -16.08 -8.73 12.09
C SER A 276 -17.30 -9.12 11.25
N ASP A 277 -17.23 -10.17 10.44
CA ASP A 277 -18.38 -10.65 9.65
C ASP A 277 -19.38 -11.38 10.56
N LEU A 278 -20.48 -10.73 10.88
CA LEU A 278 -21.54 -11.26 11.76
C LEU A 278 -22.49 -12.23 11.03
N THR A 279 -22.24 -12.56 9.77
CA THR A 279 -23.08 -13.47 8.96
C THR A 279 -22.61 -14.92 8.95
N LEU A 280 -21.47 -15.20 9.59
CA LEU A 280 -20.88 -16.53 9.81
C LEU A 280 -21.17 -17.02 11.23
#